data_AF-A0A9R0W6Q9-F1
#
_entry.id   AF-A0A9R0W6Q9-F1
#
_cell.length_a   1.000
_cell.length_b   1.000
_cell.length_c   1.000
_cell.angle_alpha   90.00
_cell.angle_beta   90.00
_cell.angle_gamma   90.00
#
_symmetry.space_group_name_H-M   'P 1'
#
loop_
_entity.id
_entity.type
_entity.pdbx_description
1 polymer ?
#
loop_
_entity_poly.entity_id
_entity_poly.type
_entity_poly.pdbx_seq_one_letter_code
_entity_poly.pdbx_strand_id
1 'polypeptide(L)'
;MDRLVIPEPTNEVVVRVEPGRPAKGELTLRNAMHTMPVAFRLQPAVRGRFAVRPHTGILAPLAAVTVEVLYMASEAPDGPGGGGSRGEDAFLLHSVVAPGASVREPVSALDSVNPEWFSARKKQVFVDSGIRASFVGAEVAARLVATGAVEALREVLDRSDPAWRAADAEDESGSTLLDLAVGLGRADIVQVLLEYGADADKPSRGRTPLEIAAASGECLIAELLLANGAKHAGSDALHVAAAADTTMS
;
A
#
# COMPACT_ATOMS: atom_id res chain seq x y z
N MET A 1 16.44 20.87 16.54
CA MET A 1 15.48 21.05 15.43
C MET A 1 16.22 20.53 14.22
N ASP A 2 16.15 19.22 13.97
CA ASP A 2 17.21 18.51 13.21
C ASP A 2 16.75 18.09 11.81
N ARG A 3 15.57 18.56 11.37
CA ARG A 3 15.02 18.28 10.05
C ARG A 3 14.62 19.59 9.37
N LEU A 4 15.23 19.88 8.23
CA LEU A 4 14.92 21.06 7.42
C LEU A 4 13.67 20.84 6.56
N VAL A 5 13.42 19.59 6.18
CA VAL A 5 12.25 19.17 5.42
C VAL A 5 11.53 18.09 6.22
N ILE A 6 10.22 18.24 6.36
CA ILE A 6 9.35 17.33 7.10
C ILE A 6 8.42 16.66 6.08
N PRO A 7 8.44 15.33 5.96
CA PRO A 7 7.42 14.62 5.20
C PRO A 7 6.09 14.64 5.96
N GLU A 8 5.00 14.92 5.26
CA GLU A 8 3.64 14.95 5.78
C GLU A 8 2.74 14.07 4.89
N PRO A 9 1.78 13.31 5.46
CA PRO A 9 1.43 13.23 6.88
C PRO A 9 2.32 12.31 7.73
N THR A 10 3.04 11.37 7.11
CA THR A 10 3.94 10.42 7.80
C THR A 10 5.26 10.26 7.04
N ASN A 11 6.25 9.61 7.66
CA ASN A 11 7.50 9.22 6.98
C ASN A 11 7.29 8.00 6.06
N GLU A 12 6.07 7.68 5.65
CA GLU A 12 5.78 6.49 4.84
C GLU A 12 5.10 6.90 3.53
N VAL A 13 5.59 6.36 2.42
CA VAL A 13 5.02 6.54 1.09
C VAL A 13 4.10 5.37 0.83
N VAL A 14 2.79 5.61 0.80
CA VAL A 14 1.81 4.57 0.47
C VAL A 14 1.78 4.42 -1.05
N VAL A 15 2.35 3.32 -1.55
CA VAL A 15 2.40 2.98 -2.97
C VAL A 15 1.25 2.03 -3.26
N ARG A 16 0.30 2.48 -4.07
CA ARG A 16 -0.83 1.68 -4.50
C ARG A 16 -0.47 0.83 -5.72
N VAL A 17 -0.58 -0.48 -5.57
CA VAL A 17 -0.32 -1.50 -6.60
C VAL A 17 -1.66 -2.05 -7.08
N GLU A 18 -1.96 -1.82 -8.36
CA GLU A 18 -3.16 -2.36 -9.01
C GLU A 18 -2.77 -3.19 -10.24
N PRO A 19 -3.50 -4.28 -10.52
CA PRO A 19 -3.22 -5.11 -11.69
C PRO A 19 -3.31 -4.27 -12.97
N GLY A 20 -2.24 -4.31 -13.77
CA GLY A 20 -2.15 -3.61 -15.06
C GLY A 20 -1.97 -2.08 -14.99
N ARG A 21 -1.77 -1.49 -13.81
CA ARG A 21 -1.47 -0.06 -13.65
C ARG A 21 -0.10 0.16 -13.03
N PRO A 22 0.62 1.24 -13.42
CA PRO A 22 1.88 1.57 -12.76
C PRO A 22 1.60 1.89 -11.29
N ALA A 23 2.30 1.20 -10.40
CA ALA A 23 2.17 1.42 -8.97
C ALA A 23 2.73 2.80 -8.61
N LYS A 24 1.89 3.63 -7.98
CA LYS A 24 2.24 5.02 -7.63
C LYS A 24 1.94 5.30 -6.17
N GLY A 25 2.81 6.08 -5.54
CA GLY A 25 2.57 6.70 -4.24
C GLY A 25 2.89 8.19 -4.30
N GLU A 26 2.29 8.95 -3.40
CA GLU A 26 2.54 10.38 -3.25
C GLU A 26 3.08 10.65 -1.84
N LEU A 27 4.00 11.60 -1.74
CA LEU A 27 4.54 12.07 -0.48
C LEU A 27 4.65 13.59 -0.51
N THR A 28 4.14 14.27 0.52
CA THR A 28 4.31 15.72 0.62
C THR A 28 5.51 16.05 1.47
N LEU A 29 6.43 16.86 0.95
CA LEU A 29 7.61 17.36 1.64
C LEU A 29 7.43 18.84 1.95
N ARG A 30 7.44 19.21 3.23
CA ARG A 30 7.27 20.60 3.69
C ARG A 30 8.56 21.18 4.23
N ASN A 31 8.87 22.42 3.87
CA ASN A 31 9.96 23.17 4.46
C ASN A 31 9.61 23.58 5.90
N ALA A 32 10.42 23.15 6.87
CA ALA A 32 10.27 23.52 8.27
C ALA A 32 10.77 24.93 8.58
N MET A 33 11.58 25.53 7.69
CA MET A 33 12.18 26.84 7.90
C MET A 33 11.20 27.96 7.53
N HIS A 34 11.06 28.93 8.43
CA HIS A 34 10.20 30.10 8.24
C HIS A 34 10.88 31.25 7.46
N THR A 35 12.21 31.25 7.41
CA THR A 35 13.00 32.40 6.94
C THR A 35 13.92 32.09 5.77
N MET A 36 14.14 30.82 5.45
CA MET A 36 15.12 30.40 4.45
C MET A 36 14.53 29.34 3.51
N PRO A 37 14.81 29.42 2.20
CA PRO A 37 14.49 28.34 1.29
C PRO A 37 15.43 27.15 1.51
N VAL A 38 14.90 25.94 1.28
CA VAL A 38 15.61 24.68 1.49
C VAL A 38 15.60 23.90 0.18
N ALA A 39 16.79 23.51 -0.28
CA ALA A 39 16.92 22.55 -1.37
C ALA A 39 16.81 21.13 -0.82
N PHE A 40 16.05 20.28 -1.51
CA PHE A 40 15.89 18.88 -1.16
C PHE A 40 16.28 17.97 -2.33
N ARG A 41 16.67 16.75 -1.99
CA ARG A 41 16.98 15.67 -2.91
C ARG A 41 16.48 14.37 -2.31
N LEU A 42 15.46 13.77 -2.92
CA LEU A 42 14.90 12.48 -2.52
C LEU A 42 15.36 11.40 -3.49
N GLN A 43 16.01 10.37 -2.96
CA GLN A 43 16.48 9.24 -3.76
C GLN A 43 16.15 7.91 -3.08
N PRO A 44 15.76 6.88 -3.84
CA PRO A 44 15.62 5.55 -3.27
C PRO A 44 16.99 5.01 -2.85
N ALA A 45 17.04 4.27 -1.75
CA ALA A 45 18.26 3.60 -1.28
C ALA A 45 18.74 2.57 -2.32
N VAL A 46 17.81 1.87 -2.97
CA VAL A 46 18.07 0.95 -4.08
C VAL A 46 17.73 1.63 -5.40
N ARG A 47 18.73 1.79 -6.27
CA ARG A 47 18.53 2.37 -7.60
C ARG A 47 17.78 1.39 -8.50
N GLY A 48 16.84 1.92 -9.28
CA GLY A 48 16.10 1.15 -10.30
C GLY A 48 14.75 0.59 -9.84
N ARG A 49 14.50 0.46 -8.53
CA ARG A 49 13.18 0.03 -8.03
C ARG A 49 12.13 1.13 -8.03
N PHE A 50 12.53 2.35 -7.72
CA PHE A 50 11.63 3.50 -7.65
C PHE A 50 12.11 4.63 -8.53
N ALA A 51 11.18 5.32 -9.17
CA ALA A 51 11.41 6.59 -9.83
C ALA A 51 10.67 7.69 -9.07
N VAL A 52 11.41 8.71 -8.60
CA VAL A 52 10.86 9.83 -7.83
C VAL A 52 10.79 11.06 -8.73
N ARG A 53 9.63 11.73 -8.75
CA ARG A 53 9.41 12.95 -9.54
C ARG A 53 8.60 13.99 -8.75
N PRO A 54 9.14 15.21 -8.52
CA PRO A 54 10.53 15.61 -8.74
C PRO A 54 11.48 14.97 -7.70
N HIS A 55 12.63 14.44 -8.14
CA HIS A 55 13.65 13.91 -7.21
C HIS A 55 14.46 14.99 -6.51
N THR A 56 14.43 16.23 -7.00
CA THR A 56 15.13 17.39 -6.43
C THR A 56 14.31 18.66 -6.65
N GLY A 57 14.40 19.61 -5.74
CA GLY A 57 13.77 20.92 -5.88
C GLY A 57 14.19 21.89 -4.79
N ILE A 58 13.72 23.13 -4.90
CA ILE A 58 13.91 24.17 -3.88
C ILE A 58 12.54 24.56 -3.34
N LEU A 59 12.38 24.43 -2.02
CA LEU A 59 11.18 24.81 -1.30
C LEU A 59 11.34 26.22 -0.72
N ALA A 60 10.37 27.08 -1.00
CA ALA A 60 10.24 28.37 -0.30
C ALA A 60 10.03 28.16 1.21
N PRO A 61 10.23 29.19 2.06
CA PRO A 61 9.89 29.10 3.48
C PRO A 61 8.43 28.66 3.67
N LEU A 62 8.20 27.65 4.51
CA LEU A 62 6.89 27.03 4.75
C LEU A 62 6.17 26.41 3.53
N ALA A 63 6.81 26.38 2.36
CA ALA A 63 6.22 25.75 1.18
C ALA A 63 6.26 24.22 1.29
N ALA A 64 5.34 23.57 0.62
CA ALA A 64 5.28 22.13 0.48
C ALA A 64 5.29 21.73 -1.01
N VAL A 65 5.86 20.56 -1.29
CA VAL A 65 5.84 19.93 -2.61
C VAL A 65 5.35 18.51 -2.48
N THR A 66 4.47 18.08 -3.38
CA THR A 66 4.13 16.67 -3.52
C THR A 66 5.10 16.03 -4.49
N VAL A 67 5.78 14.97 -4.04
CA VAL A 67 6.62 14.11 -4.87
C VAL A 67 5.88 12.83 -5.19
N GLU A 68 5.87 12.47 -6.47
CA GLU A 68 5.34 11.21 -6.96
C GLU A 68 6.46 10.15 -6.92
N VAL A 69 6.16 9.01 -6.32
CA VAL A 69 7.01 7.83 -6.25
C VAL A 69 6.38 6.74 -7.10
N LEU A 70 7.03 6.42 -8.21
CA LEU A 70 6.63 5.38 -9.15
C LEU A 70 7.42 4.11 -8.82
N TYR A 71 6.73 3.01 -8.55
CA TYR A 71 7.35 1.70 -8.41
C TYR A 71 7.54 1.09 -9.79
N MET A 72 8.80 0.81 -10.12
CA MET A 72 9.26 0.37 -11.44
C MET A 72 9.63 -1.12 -11.47
N ALA A 73 9.59 -1.81 -10.32
CA ALA A 73 9.92 -3.22 -10.29
C ALA A 73 8.84 -4.04 -11.00
N SER A 74 9.29 -5.03 -11.77
CA SER A 74 8.41 -5.91 -12.55
C SER A 74 7.60 -6.88 -11.69
N GLU A 75 8.03 -7.10 -10.45
CA GLU A 75 7.39 -8.00 -9.51
C GLU A 75 6.68 -7.18 -8.44
N ALA A 76 5.43 -7.52 -8.19
CA ALA A 76 4.73 -6.96 -7.06
C ALA A 76 5.43 -7.35 -5.75
N PRO A 77 5.33 -6.52 -4.72
CA PRO A 77 5.95 -6.76 -3.42
C PRO A 77 5.28 -7.92 -2.68
N ASP A 78 6.06 -8.75 -1.99
CA ASP A 78 5.55 -9.90 -1.21
C ASP A 78 4.72 -9.50 0.02
N GLY A 79 4.80 -8.23 0.44
CA GLY A 79 4.05 -7.71 1.58
C GLY A 79 4.16 -6.19 1.73
N PRO A 80 3.60 -5.63 2.82
CA PRO A 80 3.49 -4.19 3.02
C PRO A 80 4.83 -3.48 3.07
N GLY A 81 5.89 -4.16 3.53
CA GLY A 81 7.25 -3.62 3.59
C GLY A 81 8.15 -4.01 2.43
N GLY A 82 7.59 -4.52 1.32
CA GLY A 82 8.35 -5.08 0.20
C GLY A 82 8.86 -6.50 0.46
N GLY A 83 9.11 -7.26 -0.61
CA GLY A 83 9.69 -8.61 -0.54
C GLY A 83 11.20 -8.64 -0.25
N GLY A 84 11.79 -7.48 0.01
CA GLY A 84 13.24 -7.27 0.12
C GLY A 84 13.77 -7.28 1.55
N SER A 85 15.10 -7.43 1.68
CA SER A 85 15.77 -7.22 2.97
C SER A 85 15.47 -5.82 3.52
N ARG A 86 15.32 -5.75 4.85
CA ARG A 86 14.99 -4.55 5.63
C ARG A 86 15.85 -3.35 5.18
N GLY A 87 15.30 -2.46 4.36
CA GLY A 87 15.99 -1.27 3.82
C GLY A 87 15.94 -1.09 2.30
N GLU A 88 15.43 -2.08 1.56
CA GLU A 88 15.29 -2.00 0.11
C GLU A 88 14.25 -0.95 -0.35
N ASP A 89 13.26 -0.69 0.49
CA ASP A 89 12.16 0.25 0.26
C ASP A 89 12.36 1.59 0.99
N ALA A 90 13.58 1.85 1.46
CA ALA A 90 13.93 3.11 2.11
C ALA A 90 14.27 4.21 1.09
N PHE A 91 13.99 5.46 1.46
CA PHE A 91 14.39 6.65 0.73
C PHE A 91 15.33 7.50 1.58
N LEU A 92 16.31 8.09 0.91
CA LEU A 92 17.24 9.05 1.47
C LEU A 92 16.82 10.45 1.04
N LEU A 93 16.41 11.26 2.00
CA LEU A 93 16.10 12.67 1.81
C LEU A 93 17.29 13.51 2.27
N HIS A 94 18.02 14.08 1.31
CA HIS A 94 19.04 15.08 1.59
C HIS A 94 18.40 16.46 1.56
N SER A 95 18.66 17.28 2.58
CA SER A 95 18.19 18.65 2.67
C SER A 95 19.31 19.60 3.05
N VAL A 96 19.31 20.78 2.45
CA VAL A 96 20.33 21.80 2.66
C VAL A 96 19.72 23.19 2.50
N VAL A 97 20.12 24.13 3.36
CA VAL A 97 19.70 25.53 3.23
C VAL A 97 20.30 26.15 1.96
N ALA A 98 19.48 26.87 1.19
CA ALA A 98 19.88 27.46 -0.09
C ALA A 98 19.81 29.00 -0.04
N PRO A 99 20.66 29.68 0.76
CA PRO A 99 20.65 31.13 0.85
C PRO A 99 20.99 31.76 -0.50
N GLY A 100 20.05 32.50 -1.10
CA GLY A 100 20.22 33.18 -2.40
C GLY A 100 19.54 32.50 -3.59
N ALA A 101 18.84 31.37 -3.40
CA ALA A 101 17.99 30.81 -4.45
C ALA A 101 16.79 31.73 -4.74
N SER A 102 16.68 32.24 -5.96
CA SER A 102 15.51 33.00 -6.41
C SER A 102 14.34 32.04 -6.67
N VAL A 103 13.54 31.82 -5.65
CA VAL A 103 12.31 31.03 -5.70
C VAL A 103 11.22 31.87 -6.38
N ARG A 104 10.96 31.64 -7.68
CA ARG A 104 9.90 32.34 -8.44
C ARG A 104 8.51 31.69 -8.27
N GLU A 105 8.49 30.40 -7.93
CA GLU A 105 7.30 29.58 -7.70
C GLU A 105 7.52 28.75 -6.41
N PRO A 106 6.47 28.27 -5.70
CA PRO A 106 6.64 27.54 -4.43
C PRO A 106 7.59 26.34 -4.52
N VAL A 107 7.81 25.81 -5.74
CA VAL A 107 8.81 24.80 -6.08
C VAL A 107 9.52 25.28 -7.34
N SER A 108 10.80 25.65 -7.25
CA SER A 108 11.60 25.99 -8.45
C SER A 108 12.19 24.70 -9.04
N ALA A 109 11.95 24.50 -10.35
CA ALA A 109 12.25 23.26 -11.09
C ALA A 109 13.73 22.81 -11.06
N LEU A 110 13.91 21.52 -11.41
CA LEU A 110 15.15 20.72 -11.43
C LEU A 110 16.43 21.48 -11.84
N ASP A 111 16.32 22.38 -12.82
CA ASP A 111 17.45 23.12 -13.42
C ASP A 111 18.07 24.18 -12.50
N SER A 112 17.39 24.57 -11.41
CA SER A 112 17.88 25.58 -10.46
C SER A 112 18.71 24.98 -9.30
N VAL A 113 18.75 23.66 -9.17
CA VAL A 113 19.38 22.98 -8.03
C VAL A 113 20.85 22.70 -8.33
N ASN A 114 21.78 23.41 -7.66
CA ASN A 114 23.20 23.16 -7.84
C ASN A 114 23.61 21.82 -7.18
N PRO A 115 24.16 20.85 -7.93
CA PRO A 115 24.55 19.55 -7.38
C PRO A 115 25.64 19.65 -6.28
N GLU A 116 26.45 20.72 -6.27
CA GLU A 116 27.45 20.96 -5.22
C GLU A 116 26.86 21.25 -3.84
N TRP A 117 25.58 21.63 -3.75
CA TRP A 117 24.91 21.84 -2.47
C TRP A 117 24.79 20.56 -1.63
N PHE A 118 24.79 19.39 -2.27
CA PHE A 118 24.69 18.09 -1.61
C PHE A 118 26.05 17.41 -1.38
N SER A 119 27.15 18.09 -1.68
CA SER A 119 28.51 17.55 -1.46
C SER A 119 28.91 17.61 0.01
N ALA A 120 29.44 16.50 0.53
CA ALA A 120 29.84 16.28 1.93
C ALA A 120 30.93 17.25 2.47
N ARG A 121 31.47 18.16 1.65
CA ARG A 121 32.42 19.19 2.09
C ARG A 121 31.76 20.35 2.85
N LYS A 122 30.43 20.46 2.85
CA LYS A 122 29.69 21.49 3.61
C LYS A 122 29.01 20.86 4.83
N LYS A 123 29.30 21.40 6.03
CA LYS A 123 28.80 20.96 7.36
C LYS A 123 27.27 21.14 7.59
N GLN A 124 26.44 21.25 6.55
CA GLN A 124 25.01 21.63 6.65
C GLN A 124 24.05 20.77 5.82
N VAL A 125 24.48 19.61 5.31
CA VAL A 125 23.59 18.67 4.63
C VAL A 125 22.97 17.74 5.68
N PHE A 126 21.65 17.77 5.79
CA PHE A 126 20.88 16.86 6.65
C PHE A 126 20.37 15.69 5.81
N VAL A 127 20.56 14.47 6.32
CA VAL A 127 20.13 13.24 5.66
C VAL A 127 19.08 12.58 6.54
N ASP A 128 17.86 12.44 6.03
CA ASP A 128 16.80 11.66 6.65
C ASP A 128 16.66 10.32 5.92
N SER A 129 16.84 9.22 6.65
CA SER A 129 16.68 7.85 6.16
C SER A 129 15.42 7.18 6.73
N GLY A 130 14.56 7.94 7.41
CA GLY A 130 13.33 7.45 8.01
C GLY A 130 12.19 7.22 7.01
N ILE A 131 12.34 7.67 5.76
CA ILE A 131 11.30 7.56 4.75
C ILE A 131 11.29 6.15 4.16
N ARG A 132 10.12 5.50 4.15
CA ARG A 132 9.96 4.14 3.60
C ARG A 132 8.74 4.05 2.70
N ALA A 133 8.81 3.24 1.66
CA ALA A 133 7.63 2.84 0.92
C ALA A 133 6.89 1.75 1.70
N SER A 134 5.57 1.88 1.74
CA SER A 134 4.65 0.83 2.13
C SER A 134 3.78 0.51 0.92
N PHE A 135 3.54 -0.78 0.69
CA PHE A 135 2.78 -1.21 -0.47
C PHE A 135 1.38 -1.60 -0.04
N VAL A 136 0.40 -0.96 -0.66
CA VAL A 136 -1.02 -1.31 -0.54
C VAL A 136 -1.53 -1.65 -1.93
N GLY A 137 -2.51 -2.54 -2.05
CA GLY A 137 -2.94 -2.96 -3.37
C GLY A 137 -3.76 -4.23 -3.35
N ALA A 138 -4.60 -4.41 -4.37
CA ALA A 138 -5.41 -5.61 -4.51
C ALA A 138 -4.51 -6.85 -4.64
N GLU A 139 -3.42 -6.72 -5.41
CA GLU A 139 -2.43 -7.77 -5.62
C GLU A 139 -1.62 -8.08 -4.36
N VAL A 140 -1.24 -7.04 -3.61
CA VAL A 140 -0.51 -7.20 -2.33
C VAL A 140 -1.41 -7.90 -1.32
N ALA A 141 -2.66 -7.44 -1.17
CA ALA A 141 -3.63 -8.07 -0.28
C ALA A 141 -3.92 -9.52 -0.69
N ALA A 142 -4.11 -9.81 -1.98
CA ALA A 142 -4.37 -11.17 -2.48
C ALA A 142 -3.21 -12.13 -2.17
N ARG A 143 -1.96 -11.68 -2.34
CA ARG A 143 -0.80 -12.49 -1.97
C ARG A 143 -0.66 -12.67 -0.45
N LEU A 144 -0.99 -11.68 0.35
CA LEU A 144 -1.01 -11.81 1.81
C LEU A 144 -2.06 -12.84 2.27
N VAL A 145 -3.22 -12.87 1.60
CA VAL A 145 -4.26 -13.90 1.82
C VAL A 145 -3.72 -15.28 1.44
N ALA A 146 -3.09 -15.42 0.27
CA ALA A 146 -2.53 -16.68 -0.19
C ALA A 146 -1.43 -17.22 0.74
N THR A 147 -0.52 -16.35 1.19
CA THR A 147 0.58 -16.70 2.09
C THR A 147 0.13 -16.94 3.53
N GLY A 148 -0.99 -16.34 3.95
CA GLY A 148 -1.50 -16.48 5.31
C GLY A 148 -1.05 -15.42 6.29
N ALA A 149 -0.53 -14.29 5.79
CA ALA A 149 0.08 -13.27 6.62
C ALA A 149 -0.99 -12.31 7.18
N VAL A 150 -1.72 -12.76 8.19
CA VAL A 150 -2.83 -12.02 8.81
C VAL A 150 -2.42 -10.63 9.28
N GLU A 151 -1.32 -10.51 10.02
CA GLU A 151 -0.86 -9.24 10.58
C GLU A 151 -0.48 -8.23 9.48
N ALA A 152 0.21 -8.69 8.45
CA ALA A 152 0.57 -7.88 7.30
C ALA A 152 -0.68 -7.46 6.49
N LEU A 153 -1.69 -8.32 6.41
CA LEU A 153 -2.96 -7.99 5.77
C LEU A 153 -3.70 -6.88 6.55
N ARG A 154 -3.78 -7.00 7.89
CA ARG A 154 -4.36 -5.94 8.75
C ARG A 154 -3.63 -4.62 8.56
N GLU A 155 -2.30 -4.67 8.50
CA GLU A 155 -1.47 -3.49 8.28
C GLU A 155 -1.75 -2.82 6.91
N VAL A 156 -1.92 -3.62 5.83
CA VAL A 156 -2.32 -3.09 4.52
C VAL A 156 -3.72 -2.49 4.57
N LEU A 157 -4.68 -3.16 5.20
CA LEU A 157 -6.07 -2.71 5.28
C LEU A 157 -6.22 -1.43 6.12
N ASP A 158 -5.50 -1.32 7.23
CA ASP A 158 -5.51 -0.12 8.10
C ASP A 158 -4.87 1.10 7.41
N ARG A 159 -3.83 0.88 6.61
CA ARG A 159 -3.19 1.93 5.81
C ARG A 159 -3.96 2.31 4.54
N SER A 160 -4.94 1.50 4.15
CA SER A 160 -5.70 1.72 2.92
C SER A 160 -6.76 2.81 3.13
N ASP A 161 -6.94 3.66 2.12
CA ASP A 161 -7.99 4.67 2.17
C ASP A 161 -9.38 4.00 2.23
N PRO A 162 -10.27 4.42 3.15
CA PRO A 162 -11.63 3.87 3.26
C PRO A 162 -12.43 3.97 1.95
N ALA A 163 -12.11 4.93 1.06
CA ALA A 163 -12.77 5.07 -0.23
C ALA A 163 -12.43 3.93 -1.21
N TRP A 164 -11.32 3.22 -1.01
CA TRP A 164 -10.87 2.17 -1.92
C TRP A 164 -11.54 0.81 -1.65
N ARG A 165 -12.15 0.59 -0.48
CA ARG A 165 -12.74 -0.71 -0.07
C ARG A 165 -11.76 -1.87 -0.28
N ALA A 166 -10.59 -1.76 0.33
CA ALA A 166 -9.50 -2.72 0.16
C ALA A 166 -9.89 -4.18 0.50
N ALA A 167 -10.86 -4.37 1.39
CA ALA A 167 -11.38 -5.68 1.77
C ALA A 167 -12.17 -6.38 0.63
N ASP A 168 -12.76 -5.61 -0.29
CA ASP A 168 -13.51 -6.10 -1.47
C ASP A 168 -12.63 -6.26 -2.72
N ALA A 169 -11.30 -6.15 -2.56
CA ALA A 169 -10.37 -6.24 -3.66
C ALA A 169 -10.40 -7.63 -4.33
N GLU A 170 -9.97 -7.66 -5.59
CA GLU A 170 -9.92 -8.87 -6.42
C GLU A 170 -8.48 -9.13 -6.87
N ASP A 171 -8.12 -10.40 -6.96
CA ASP A 171 -6.86 -10.81 -7.55
C ASP A 171 -6.88 -10.69 -9.10
N GLU A 172 -5.75 -10.98 -9.75
CA GLU A 172 -5.64 -10.97 -11.21
C GLU A 172 -6.61 -11.92 -11.91
N SER A 173 -7.14 -12.89 -11.15
CA SER A 173 -8.01 -13.95 -11.62
C SER A 173 -9.50 -13.63 -11.40
N GLY A 174 -9.82 -12.43 -10.91
CA GLY A 174 -11.17 -11.95 -10.59
C GLY A 174 -11.76 -12.58 -9.32
N SER A 175 -10.93 -13.19 -8.49
CA SER A 175 -11.31 -13.79 -7.20
C SER A 175 -11.25 -12.74 -6.11
N THR A 176 -12.33 -12.56 -5.34
CA THR A 176 -12.29 -11.64 -4.20
C THR A 176 -11.33 -12.15 -3.14
N LEU A 177 -10.79 -11.26 -2.31
CA LEU A 177 -9.96 -11.66 -1.16
C LEU A 177 -10.70 -12.63 -0.24
N LEU A 178 -12.00 -12.43 -0.05
CA LEU A 178 -12.83 -13.27 0.79
C LEU A 178 -12.96 -14.69 0.20
N ASP A 179 -13.20 -14.81 -1.10
CA ASP A 179 -13.28 -16.11 -1.78
C ASP A 179 -11.95 -16.86 -1.76
N LEU A 180 -10.84 -16.15 -1.91
CA LEU A 180 -9.50 -16.74 -1.76
C LEU A 180 -9.31 -17.27 -0.34
N ALA A 181 -9.69 -16.50 0.69
CA ALA A 181 -9.57 -16.93 2.09
C ALA A 181 -10.46 -18.14 2.40
N VAL A 182 -11.70 -18.16 1.89
CA VAL A 182 -12.64 -19.28 2.03
C VAL A 182 -12.12 -20.52 1.31
N GLY A 183 -11.66 -20.38 0.07
CA GLY A 183 -11.12 -21.50 -0.72
C GLY A 183 -9.84 -22.09 -0.12
N LEU A 184 -9.11 -21.31 0.69
CA LEU A 184 -7.92 -21.76 1.42
C LEU A 184 -8.24 -22.26 2.85
N GLY A 185 -9.49 -22.21 3.30
CA GLY A 185 -9.87 -22.63 4.67
C GLY A 185 -9.34 -21.71 5.78
N ARG A 186 -9.05 -20.44 5.46
CA ARG A 186 -8.42 -19.49 6.40
C ARG A 186 -9.45 -18.65 7.15
N ALA A 187 -10.06 -19.25 8.17
CA ALA A 187 -11.09 -18.59 8.99
C ALA A 187 -10.60 -17.30 9.68
N ASP A 188 -9.31 -17.26 10.06
CA ASP A 188 -8.63 -16.09 10.61
C ASP A 188 -8.63 -14.90 9.65
N ILE A 189 -8.31 -15.15 8.38
CA ILE A 189 -8.31 -14.12 7.34
C ILE A 189 -9.73 -13.70 6.96
N VAL A 190 -10.67 -14.66 6.88
CA VAL A 190 -12.09 -14.37 6.65
C VAL A 190 -12.60 -13.41 7.73
N GLN A 191 -12.30 -13.69 9.00
CA GLN A 191 -12.71 -12.82 10.09
C GLN A 191 -12.14 -11.40 9.93
N VAL A 192 -10.83 -11.27 9.64
CA VAL A 192 -10.22 -9.95 9.42
C VAL A 192 -10.86 -9.21 8.25
N LEU A 193 -11.08 -9.87 7.12
CA LEU A 193 -11.70 -9.21 5.96
C LEU A 193 -13.12 -8.72 6.28
N LEU A 194 -13.91 -9.51 7.00
CA LEU A 194 -15.26 -9.13 7.44
C LEU A 194 -15.23 -7.98 8.47
N GLU A 195 -14.28 -7.97 9.41
CA GLU A 195 -14.08 -6.86 10.36
C GLU A 195 -13.79 -5.52 9.64
N TYR A 196 -13.08 -5.57 8.51
CA TYR A 196 -12.80 -4.41 7.66
C TYR A 196 -13.91 -4.13 6.62
N GLY A 197 -15.07 -4.79 6.73
CA GLY A 197 -16.26 -4.50 5.94
C GLY A 197 -16.28 -5.13 4.55
N ALA A 198 -15.58 -6.26 4.35
CA ALA A 198 -15.77 -7.07 3.15
C ALA A 198 -17.24 -7.47 2.97
N ASP A 199 -17.72 -7.41 1.73
CA ASP A 199 -19.06 -7.84 1.38
C ASP A 199 -19.13 -9.38 1.35
N ALA A 200 -19.78 -9.93 2.37
CA ALA A 200 -19.95 -11.38 2.55
C ALA A 200 -20.83 -12.04 1.47
N ASP A 201 -21.57 -11.25 0.70
CA ASP A 201 -22.43 -11.71 -0.40
C ASP A 201 -21.81 -11.49 -1.79
N LYS A 202 -20.67 -10.79 -1.89
CA LYS A 202 -20.08 -10.44 -3.17
C LYS A 202 -19.69 -11.72 -3.93
N PRO A 203 -20.32 -12.01 -5.08
CA PRO A 203 -20.02 -13.23 -5.80
C PRO A 203 -18.70 -13.09 -6.54
N SER A 204 -17.85 -14.11 -6.47
CA SER A 204 -16.76 -14.30 -7.43
C SER A 204 -17.03 -15.48 -8.33
N ARG A 205 -16.74 -15.27 -9.63
CA ARG A 205 -16.87 -16.31 -10.66
C ARG A 205 -18.25 -16.99 -10.65
N GLY A 206 -19.29 -16.23 -10.28
CA GLY A 206 -20.67 -16.69 -10.25
C GLY A 206 -21.07 -17.53 -9.05
N ARG A 207 -20.24 -17.63 -8.00
CA ARG A 207 -20.60 -18.27 -6.72
C ARG A 207 -20.46 -17.29 -5.57
N THR A 208 -21.27 -17.47 -4.54
CA THR A 208 -21.14 -16.69 -3.30
C THR A 208 -20.07 -17.29 -2.38
N PRO A 209 -19.44 -16.49 -1.50
CA PRO A 209 -18.49 -16.99 -0.52
C PRO A 209 -19.09 -18.12 0.34
N LEU A 210 -20.38 -18.03 0.69
CA LEU A 210 -21.11 -19.04 1.45
C LEU A 210 -21.25 -20.37 0.67
N GLU A 211 -21.54 -20.32 -0.63
CA GLU A 211 -21.58 -21.52 -1.48
C GLU A 211 -20.22 -22.21 -1.56
N ILE A 212 -19.13 -21.43 -1.63
CA ILE A 212 -17.77 -21.97 -1.64
C ILE A 212 -17.44 -22.60 -0.29
N ALA A 213 -17.78 -21.96 0.83
CA ALA A 213 -17.59 -22.52 2.16
C ALA A 213 -18.38 -23.82 2.34
N ALA A 214 -19.63 -23.86 1.87
CA ALA A 214 -20.47 -25.05 1.91
C ALA A 214 -19.92 -26.19 1.04
N ALA A 215 -19.44 -25.89 -0.17
CA ALA A 215 -18.83 -26.88 -1.06
C ALA A 215 -17.51 -27.45 -0.51
N SER A 216 -16.75 -26.64 0.24
CA SER A 216 -15.50 -27.05 0.89
C SER A 216 -15.72 -27.74 2.25
N GLY A 217 -16.94 -27.72 2.80
CA GLY A 217 -17.23 -28.29 4.13
C GLY A 217 -16.71 -27.43 5.29
N GLU A 218 -16.40 -26.15 5.05
CA GLU A 218 -15.82 -25.24 6.04
C GLU A 218 -16.90 -24.63 6.94
N CYS A 219 -17.44 -25.43 7.85
CA CYS A 219 -18.56 -25.03 8.73
C CYS A 219 -18.26 -23.76 9.52
N LEU A 220 -17.03 -23.61 10.05
CA LEU A 220 -16.63 -22.44 10.81
C LEU A 220 -16.67 -21.15 9.97
N ILE A 221 -16.23 -21.24 8.71
CA ILE A 221 -16.23 -20.11 7.78
C ILE A 221 -17.66 -19.76 7.36
N ALA A 222 -18.50 -20.77 7.12
CA ALA A 222 -19.91 -20.56 6.84
C ALA A 222 -20.62 -19.85 8.00
N GLU A 223 -20.36 -20.24 9.25
CA GLU A 223 -20.90 -19.55 10.44
C GLU A 223 -20.43 -18.10 10.52
N LEU A 224 -19.15 -17.81 10.26
CA LEU A 224 -18.61 -16.44 10.25
C LEU A 224 -19.27 -15.56 9.19
N LEU A 225 -19.48 -16.09 7.98
CA LEU A 225 -20.16 -15.38 6.90
C LEU A 225 -21.62 -15.09 7.24
N LEU A 226 -22.34 -16.08 7.77
CA LEU A 226 -23.73 -15.91 8.20
C LEU A 226 -23.87 -14.90 9.34
N ALA A 227 -22.96 -14.92 10.31
CA ALA A 227 -22.93 -13.95 11.41
C ALA A 227 -22.70 -12.50 10.93
N ASN A 228 -22.01 -12.33 9.80
CA ASN A 228 -21.74 -11.02 9.19
C ASN A 228 -22.76 -10.64 8.10
N GLY A 229 -23.92 -11.31 8.07
CA GLY A 229 -25.05 -10.92 7.22
C GLY A 229 -25.03 -11.49 5.80
N ALA A 230 -24.20 -12.51 5.53
CA ALA A 230 -24.31 -13.26 4.28
C ALA A 230 -25.72 -13.86 4.15
N LYS A 231 -26.35 -13.62 3.00
CA LYS A 231 -27.67 -14.18 2.72
C LYS A 231 -27.54 -15.68 2.52
N HIS A 232 -28.45 -16.41 3.15
CA HIS A 232 -28.68 -17.80 2.79
C HIS A 232 -29.05 -17.80 1.31
N ALA A 233 -28.22 -18.44 0.48
CA ALA A 233 -28.52 -18.59 -0.94
C ALA A 233 -29.94 -19.16 -1.08
N GLY A 234 -30.83 -18.38 -1.68
CA GLY A 234 -32.22 -18.74 -1.87
C GLY A 234 -32.32 -20.08 -2.60
N SER A 235 -33.05 -21.01 -1.98
CA SER A 235 -33.60 -22.27 -2.48
C SER A 235 -32.71 -23.32 -3.16
N ASP A 236 -31.53 -23.01 -3.69
CA ASP A 236 -30.82 -23.94 -4.59
C ASP A 236 -29.54 -24.56 -3.98
N ALA A 237 -28.91 -23.90 -3.00
CA ALA A 237 -27.70 -24.43 -2.34
C ALA A 237 -27.98 -25.62 -1.39
N LEU A 238 -29.22 -25.78 -0.92
CA LEU A 238 -29.62 -26.97 -0.14
C LEU A 238 -29.56 -28.26 -0.96
N HIS A 239 -29.62 -28.20 -2.30
CA HIS A 239 -29.44 -29.38 -3.15
C HIS A 239 -27.97 -29.83 -3.27
N VAL A 240 -27.00 -28.91 -3.12
CA VAL A 240 -25.57 -29.26 -3.24
C VAL A 240 -25.03 -29.83 -1.93
N ALA A 241 -25.44 -29.28 -0.78
CA ALA A 241 -25.06 -29.83 0.52
C ALA A 241 -25.67 -31.23 0.76
N ALA A 242 -26.91 -31.47 0.32
CA ALA A 242 -27.54 -32.79 0.43
C ALA A 242 -26.88 -33.86 -0.46
N ALA A 243 -26.25 -33.47 -1.57
CA ALA A 243 -25.54 -34.39 -2.46
C ALA A 243 -24.17 -34.82 -1.92
N ALA A 244 -23.51 -33.98 -1.11
CA ALA A 244 -22.23 -34.34 -0.48
C ALA A 244 -22.42 -35.39 0.64
N ASP A 245 -23.52 -35.30 1.39
CA ASP A 245 -23.82 -36.19 2.52
C ASP A 245 -24.26 -37.61 2.09
N THR A 246 -24.50 -37.85 0.79
CA THR A 246 -24.91 -39.18 0.29
C THR A 246 -23.76 -40.06 -0.22
N THR A 247 -22.51 -39.60 -0.16
CA THR A 247 -21.34 -40.38 -0.64
C THR A 247 -20.47 -40.98 0.47
N MET A 248 -20.87 -40.84 1.75
CA MET A 248 -20.19 -41.47 2.89
C MET A 248 -21.09 -42.47 3.67
N SER A 249 -21.74 -43.41 2.96
CA SER A 249 -22.31 -44.63 3.57
C SER A 249 -21.92 -45.87 2.80
#